data_AF-A0A151IYL5-F1
#
_entry.id   AF-A0A151IYL5-F1
#
_cell.length_a   1.000
_cell.length_b   1.000
_cell.length_c   1.000
_cell.angle_alpha   90.00
_cell.angle_beta   90.00
_cell.angle_gamma   90.00
#
_symmetry.space_group_name_H-M   'P 1'
#
loop_
_entity.id
_entity.type
_entity.pdbx_description
1 polymer ?
#
loop_
_entity_poly.entity_id
_entity_poly.type
_entity_poly.pdbx_seq_one_letter_code
_entity_poly.pdbx_strand_id
1 'polypeptide(L)'
;MNILLINSFVLLHYSASSRTILRRIFALTPTAYKFLEIGIALGPISYVEITIGDTQGNRIVLPQVMWTAFVKKRADIEQLMQSPTPSSSLVIWRLQIELVKIHDVGNVKLSLCNKCLYMKSRARASTILFMLELEQCVEHVYCELCQYTIVTFRWLRGIERMM
;
A
#
# COMPACT_ATOMS: atom_id res chain seq x y z
N MET A 1 26.23 -5.19 6.81
CA MET A 1 25.28 -4.19 7.34
C MET A 1 23.99 -4.94 7.66
N ASN A 2 23.68 -5.04 8.96
CA ASN A 2 22.81 -6.06 9.55
C ASN A 2 21.37 -6.04 9.03
N ILE A 3 20.98 -7.12 8.35
CA ILE A 3 19.60 -7.46 7.98
C ILE A 3 19.01 -8.28 9.14
N LEU A 4 18.93 -7.70 10.33
CA LEU A 4 18.26 -8.30 11.49
C LEU A 4 17.88 -7.17 12.43
N LEU A 5 16.65 -6.66 12.29
CA LEU A 5 15.83 -5.99 13.33
C LEU A 5 14.76 -5.09 12.67
N ILE A 6 13.76 -5.68 12.03
CA ILE A 6 12.40 -5.13 12.15
C ILE A 6 11.49 -6.32 12.41
N ASN A 7 11.25 -6.53 13.69
CA ASN A 7 10.36 -7.54 14.23
C ASN A 7 9.00 -7.50 13.53
N SER A 8 8.59 -8.68 13.09
CA SER A 8 7.23 -9.06 12.74
C SER A 8 6.24 -8.61 13.84
N PHE A 9 5.61 -7.45 13.68
CA PHE A 9 4.37 -7.15 14.37
C PHE A 9 3.21 -7.44 13.42
N VAL A 10 2.73 -8.68 13.44
CA VAL A 10 1.44 -9.06 12.86
C VAL A 10 0.35 -8.55 13.81
N LEU A 11 -0.07 -7.30 13.64
CA LEU A 11 -1.21 -6.74 14.38
C LEU A 11 -2.52 -7.13 13.69
N LEU A 12 -3.13 -8.23 14.14
CA LEU A 12 -4.53 -8.56 13.87
C LEU A 12 -5.43 -7.60 14.66
N HIS A 13 -5.60 -6.34 14.25
CA HIS A 13 -6.77 -5.59 14.78
C HIS A 13 -8.01 -5.94 13.97
N TYR A 14 -9.04 -6.41 14.67
CA TYR A 14 -10.41 -6.44 14.18
C TYR A 14 -10.97 -5.01 14.31
N SER A 15 -10.93 -4.23 13.23
CA SER A 15 -11.62 -2.93 13.19
C SER A 15 -13.04 -3.17 12.68
N ALA A 16 -14.05 -2.82 13.48
CA ALA A 16 -15.47 -2.99 13.18
C ALA A 16 -15.97 -2.24 11.91
N SER A 17 -15.10 -1.47 11.27
CA SER A 17 -15.36 -0.76 10.00
C SER A 17 -14.64 -1.39 8.79
N SER A 18 -13.79 -2.40 9.00
CA SER A 18 -13.00 -3.04 7.94
C SER A 18 -13.66 -4.36 7.55
N ARG A 19 -14.21 -4.43 6.33
CA ARG A 19 -14.67 -5.67 5.68
C ARG A 19 -13.47 -6.55 5.30
N THR A 20 -12.52 -6.81 6.19
CA THR A 20 -11.29 -7.56 5.87
C THR A 20 -10.99 -8.63 6.91
N ILE A 21 -10.93 -9.91 6.51
CA ILE A 21 -10.81 -11.04 7.45
C ILE A 21 -9.35 -11.47 7.68
N LEU A 22 -8.46 -11.23 6.72
CA LEU A 22 -7.02 -11.46 6.87
C LEU A 22 -6.28 -10.24 6.36
N ARG A 23 -5.33 -9.73 7.15
CA ARG A 23 -4.55 -8.56 6.77
C ARG A 23 -3.14 -8.59 7.33
N ARG A 24 -2.22 -8.00 6.57
CA ARG A 24 -0.85 -7.72 6.98
C ARG A 24 -0.58 -6.23 6.78
N ILE A 25 0.05 -5.62 7.77
CA ILE A 25 0.30 -4.17 7.82
C ILE A 25 1.80 -3.94 7.92
N PHE A 26 2.33 -3.10 7.05
CA PHE A 26 3.70 -2.61 7.07
C PHE A 26 3.69 -1.15 7.50
N ALA A 27 4.39 -0.83 8.59
CA ALA A 27 4.56 0.55 9.04
C ALA A 27 5.49 1.29 8.06
N LEU A 28 5.00 2.33 7.40
CA LEU A 28 5.78 3.12 6.44
C LEU A 28 6.58 4.24 7.11
N THR A 29 6.27 4.52 8.37
CA THR A 29 6.95 5.51 9.22
C THR A 29 7.31 4.84 10.54
N PRO A 30 8.39 5.26 11.23
CA PRO A 30 8.77 4.69 12.53
C PRO A 30 7.67 4.73 13.59
N THR A 31 6.80 5.74 13.51
CA THR A 31 5.65 5.97 14.39
C THR A 31 4.38 5.23 13.94
N ALA A 32 4.44 4.48 12.85
CA ALA A 32 3.30 3.80 12.21
C ALA A 32 2.10 4.71 11.85
N TYR A 33 2.29 6.04 11.81
CA TYR A 33 1.24 6.99 11.41
C TYR A 33 0.77 6.76 9.97
N LYS A 34 1.68 6.30 9.10
CA LYS A 34 1.42 5.90 7.72
C LYS A 34 1.71 4.41 7.59
N PHE A 35 0.87 3.70 6.86
CA PHE A 35 0.97 2.24 6.72
C PHE A 35 0.58 1.76 5.32
N LEU A 36 1.11 0.61 4.95
CA LEU A 36 0.70 -0.18 3.78
C LEU A 36 0.03 -1.45 4.30
N GLU A 37 -1.21 -1.67 3.91
CA GLU A 37 -2.03 -2.80 4.32
C GLU A 37 -2.35 -3.67 3.12
N ILE A 38 -2.21 -4.97 3.27
CA ILE A 38 -2.65 -5.97 2.29
C ILE A 38 -3.63 -6.87 3.00
N GLY A 39 -4.84 -7.03 2.47
CA GLY A 39 -5.84 -7.86 3.11
C GLY A 39 -6.92 -8.37 2.17
N ILE A 40 -7.68 -9.36 2.63
CA ILE A 40 -8.82 -9.90 1.87
C ILE A 40 -10.05 -9.05 2.18
N ALA A 41 -10.48 -8.24 1.24
CA ALA A 41 -11.74 -7.52 1.30
C ALA A 41 -12.92 -8.48 1.07
N LEU A 42 -13.95 -8.39 1.91
CA LEU A 42 -15.17 -9.17 1.83
C LEU A 42 -16.18 -8.47 0.92
N GLY A 43 -16.69 -9.25 -0.03
CA GLY A 43 -17.81 -8.90 -0.87
C GLY A 43 -18.53 -10.17 -1.33
N PRO A 44 -19.46 -10.05 -2.29
CA PRO A 44 -20.01 -11.22 -2.98
C PRO A 44 -18.91 -12.10 -3.57
N ILE A 45 -17.82 -11.45 -3.99
CA ILE A 45 -16.55 -12.08 -4.30
C ILE A 45 -15.50 -11.44 -3.42
N SER A 46 -14.91 -12.22 -2.52
CA SER A 46 -13.76 -11.78 -1.72
C SER A 46 -12.53 -11.64 -2.60
N TYR A 47 -11.78 -10.55 -2.43
CA TYR A 47 -10.57 -10.26 -3.22
C TYR A 47 -9.47 -9.66 -2.35
N VAL A 48 -8.23 -9.77 -2.80
CA VAL A 48 -7.08 -9.16 -2.11
C VAL A 48 -6.96 -7.69 -2.51
N GLU A 49 -6.81 -6.83 -1.51
CA GLU A 49 -6.71 -5.38 -1.66
C GLU A 49 -5.40 -4.89 -1.05
N ILE A 50 -4.71 -3.99 -1.76
CA ILE A 50 -3.56 -3.25 -1.25
C ILE A 50 -4.04 -1.84 -0.94
N THR A 51 -3.79 -1.35 0.26
CA THR A 51 -4.21 -0.03 0.72
C THR A 51 -3.05 0.71 1.35
N ILE A 52 -2.80 1.93 0.92
CA ILE A 52 -1.96 2.88 1.65
C ILE A 52 -2.89 3.69 2.54
N GLY A 53 -2.56 3.82 3.82
CA GLY A 53 -3.39 4.54 4.77
C GLY A 53 -2.62 5.36 5.78
N ASP A 54 -3.37 6.16 6.53
CA ASP A 54 -2.90 6.79 7.74
C ASP A 54 -3.88 6.62 8.91
N THR A 55 -3.40 6.91 10.11
CA THR A 55 -4.18 6.85 11.36
C THR A 55 -5.34 7.85 11.41
N GLN A 56 -5.38 8.85 10.53
CA GLN A 56 -6.47 9.83 10.45
C GLN A 56 -7.65 9.33 9.60
N GLY A 57 -7.54 8.12 9.04
CA GLY A 57 -8.58 7.50 8.23
C GLY A 57 -8.46 7.78 6.74
N ASN A 58 -7.42 8.50 6.29
CA ASN A 58 -7.18 8.68 4.86
C ASN A 58 -6.62 7.37 4.29
N ARG A 59 -7.25 6.84 3.24
CA ARG A 59 -6.89 5.55 2.63
C ARG A 59 -6.98 5.60 1.12
N ILE A 60 -5.92 5.21 0.43
CA ILE A 60 -5.85 5.03 -1.01
C ILE A 60 -5.76 3.53 -1.29
N VAL A 61 -6.76 3.00 -1.99
CA VAL A 61 -6.75 1.61 -2.47
C VAL A 61 -5.95 1.55 -3.77
N LEU A 62 -4.95 0.69 -3.82
CA LEU A 62 -4.12 0.40 -4.98
C LEU A 62 -4.47 -0.99 -5.51
N PRO A 63 -5.15 -1.10 -6.67
CA PRO A 63 -5.28 -2.37 -7.35
C PRO A 63 -3.91 -2.98 -7.66
N GLN A 64 -3.80 -4.31 -7.69
CA GLN A 64 -2.51 -4.99 -7.91
C GLN A 64 -1.80 -4.54 -9.20
N VAL A 65 -2.56 -4.33 -10.28
CA VAL A 65 -2.03 -3.81 -11.54
C VAL A 65 -1.40 -2.42 -11.39
N MET A 66 -1.94 -1.58 -10.50
CA MET A 66 -1.43 -0.26 -10.19
C MET A 66 -0.19 -0.35 -9.30
N TRP A 67 -0.18 -1.27 -8.33
CA TRP A 67 1.01 -1.58 -7.53
C TRP A 67 2.19 -2.01 -8.41
N THR A 68 1.99 -2.97 -9.32
CA THR A 68 3.05 -3.41 -10.24
C THR A 68 3.52 -2.27 -11.15
N ALA A 69 2.62 -1.42 -11.64
CA ALA A 69 2.99 -0.25 -12.44
C ALA A 69 3.79 0.78 -11.62
N PHE A 70 3.42 0.96 -10.35
CA PHE A 70 4.13 1.82 -9.40
C PHE A 70 5.57 1.33 -9.17
N VAL A 71 5.74 0.03 -8.91
CA VAL A 71 7.06 -0.61 -8.76
C VAL A 71 7.91 -0.50 -10.03
N LYS A 72 7.33 -0.77 -11.21
CA LYS A 72 8.04 -0.65 -12.51
C LYS A 72 8.56 0.75 -12.78
N LYS A 73 7.97 1.77 -12.16
CA LYS A 73 8.34 3.18 -12.28
C LYS A 73 9.33 3.63 -11.21
N ARG A 74 10.01 2.69 -10.51
CA ARG A 74 11.02 2.98 -9.48
C ARG A 74 12.02 4.04 -9.90
N ALA A 75 12.67 3.90 -11.06
CA ALA A 75 13.68 4.86 -11.52
C ALA A 75 13.12 6.28 -11.70
N ASP A 76 11.92 6.39 -12.29
CA ASP A 76 11.23 7.67 -12.49
C ASP A 76 10.83 8.31 -11.15
N ILE A 77 10.40 7.49 -10.17
CA ILE A 77 10.07 7.94 -8.81
C ILE A 77 11.33 8.39 -8.07
N GLU A 78 12.43 7.65 -8.17
CA GLU A 78 13.73 8.02 -7.60
C GLU A 78 14.24 9.34 -8.17
N GLN A 79 14.15 9.51 -9.49
CA GLN A 79 14.49 10.76 -10.16
C GLN A 79 13.58 11.92 -9.70
N LEU A 80 12.27 11.66 -9.56
CA LEU A 80 11.33 12.63 -9.01
C LEU A 80 11.73 13.04 -7.59
N MET A 81 12.10 12.10 -6.71
CA MET A 81 12.51 12.40 -5.33
C MET A 81 13.82 13.20 -5.22
N GLN A 82 14.65 13.18 -6.26
CA GLN A 82 15.87 13.97 -6.38
C GLN A 82 15.64 15.36 -7.00
N SER A 83 14.42 15.62 -7.50
CA SER A 83 14.11 16.89 -8.15
C SER A 83 14.23 18.07 -7.18
N PRO A 84 14.98 19.13 -7.52
CA PRO A 84 15.07 20.33 -6.70
C PRO A 84 13.79 21.19 -6.74
N THR A 85 12.90 20.91 -7.70
CA THR A 85 11.72 21.74 -7.97
C THR A 85 10.51 21.24 -7.16
N PRO A 86 9.90 22.06 -6.30
CA PRO A 86 8.81 21.68 -5.40
C PRO A 86 7.43 21.55 -6.09
N SER A 87 7.40 21.22 -7.37
CA SER A 87 6.17 21.06 -8.17
C SER A 87 6.30 19.98 -9.25
N SER A 88 7.39 19.20 -9.20
CA SER A 88 7.56 18.04 -10.06
C SER A 88 6.49 17.01 -9.71
N SER A 89 5.88 16.42 -10.74
CA SER A 89 4.85 15.40 -10.57
C SER A 89 5.04 14.26 -11.56
N LEU A 90 4.54 13.08 -11.16
CA LEU A 90 4.54 11.86 -11.96
C LEU A 90 3.15 11.23 -11.84
N VAL A 91 2.57 10.87 -12.98
CA VAL A 91 1.30 10.15 -13.03
C VAL A 91 1.56 8.71 -13.47
N ILE A 92 1.10 7.78 -12.64
CA ILE A 92 1.16 6.34 -12.91
C ILE A 92 -0.28 5.84 -12.94
N TRP A 93 -0.79 5.54 -14.13
CA TRP A 93 -2.22 5.28 -14.35
C TRP A 93 -3.10 6.44 -13.90
N ARG A 94 -3.70 6.33 -12.71
CA ARG A 94 -4.54 7.35 -12.07
C ARG A 94 -3.97 7.83 -10.74
N LEU A 95 -2.84 7.27 -10.31
CA LEU A 95 -2.12 7.68 -9.12
C LEU A 95 -1.20 8.84 -9.49
N GLN A 96 -1.48 10.01 -8.95
CA GLN A 96 -0.61 11.19 -9.09
C GLN A 96 0.31 11.26 -7.88
N ILE A 97 1.61 11.37 -8.15
CA ILE A 97 2.68 11.55 -7.17
C ILE A 97 3.23 12.95 -7.40
N GLU A 98 3.12 13.82 -6.41
CA GLU A 98 3.51 15.22 -6.54
C GLU A 98 4.42 15.62 -5.38
N LEU A 99 5.53 16.29 -5.68
CA LEU A 99 6.30 16.97 -4.66
C LEU A 99 5.61 18.28 -4.32
N VAL A 100 5.30 18.48 -3.03
CA VAL A 100 4.62 19.68 -2.53
C VAL A 100 5.35 20.23 -1.31
N LYS A 101 5.34 21.55 -1.13
CA LYS A 101 5.81 22.20 0.10
C LYS A 101 4.64 22.51 1.01
N ILE A 102 4.71 22.06 2.26
CA ILE A 102 3.75 22.39 3.31
C ILE A 102 4.56 22.96 4.46
N HIS A 103 4.31 24.22 4.83
CA HIS A 103 5.08 24.96 5.83
C HIS A 103 6.61 24.91 5.58
N ASP A 104 7.02 25.11 4.32
CA ASP A 104 8.41 25.01 3.82
C ASP A 104 9.09 23.62 3.97
N VAL A 105 8.35 22.62 4.43
CA VAL A 105 8.81 21.23 4.47
C VAL A 105 8.39 20.51 3.19
N GLY A 106 9.35 19.83 2.55
CA GLY A 106 9.09 18.97 1.39
C GLY A 106 8.25 17.76 1.78
N ASN A 107 7.15 17.56 1.07
CA ASN A 107 6.23 16.43 1.22
C ASN A 107 5.97 15.79 -0.14
N VAL A 108 5.57 14.53 -0.12
CA VAL A 108 5.04 13.81 -1.28
C VAL A 108 3.53 13.69 -1.09
N LYS A 109 2.77 14.16 -2.07
CA LYS A 109 1.33 13.99 -2.13
C LYS A 109 1.02 12.86 -3.11
N LEU A 110 0.37 11.82 -2.60
CA LEU A 110 -0.27 10.77 -3.40
C LEU A 110 -1.73 11.13 -3.58
N SER A 111 -2.24 11.12 -4.81
CA SER A 111 -3.65 11.39 -5.10
C SER A 111 -4.24 10.32 -6.02
N LEU A 112 -5.42 9.81 -5.66
CA LEU A 112 -6.18 8.84 -6.45
C LEU A 112 -7.69 9.02 -6.19
N CYS A 113 -8.48 9.20 -7.26
CA CYS A 113 -9.95 9.28 -7.19
C CYS A 113 -10.48 10.18 -6.06
N ASN A 114 -10.00 11.42 -6.00
CA ASN A 114 -10.34 12.46 -5.01
C ASN A 114 -9.86 12.19 -3.58
N LYS A 115 -9.14 11.09 -3.33
CA LYS A 115 -8.44 10.85 -2.07
C LYS A 115 -6.99 11.28 -2.20
N CYS A 116 -6.44 11.82 -1.12
CA CYS A 116 -5.04 12.19 -1.07
C CYS A 116 -4.37 11.74 0.23
N LEU A 117 -3.08 11.46 0.14
CA LEU A 117 -2.23 11.11 1.27
C LEU A 117 -0.93 11.89 1.18
N TYR A 118 -0.57 12.52 2.29
CA TYR A 118 0.69 13.23 2.42
C TYR A 118 1.70 12.38 3.16
N MET A 119 2.93 12.37 2.64
CA MET A 119 4.06 11.66 3.19
C MET A 119 5.27 12.58 3.25
N LYS A 120 6.20 12.33 4.18
CA LYS A 120 7.42 13.12 4.25
C LYS A 120 8.30 12.85 3.03
N SER A 121 8.75 13.92 2.40
CA SER A 121 9.80 13.86 1.38
C SER A 121 11.11 14.27 2.03
N ARG A 122 12.03 13.30 2.17
CA ARG A 122 13.44 13.57 2.44
C ARG A 122 14.20 12.85 1.34
N ALA A 123 15.00 13.55 0.55
CA ALA A 123 15.59 13.07 -0.71
C ALA A 123 16.32 11.71 -0.65
N ARG A 124 16.69 11.22 0.55
CA ARG A 124 17.32 9.90 0.77
C ARG A 124 16.51 8.90 1.61
N ALA A 125 15.40 9.32 2.20
CA ALA A 125 14.61 8.49 3.12
C ALA A 125 13.12 8.87 3.01
N SER A 126 12.60 8.90 1.79
CA SER A 126 11.20 9.19 1.56
C SER A 126 10.37 7.94 1.82
N THR A 127 9.21 8.13 2.44
CA THR A 127 8.23 7.06 2.72
C THR A 127 7.86 6.29 1.45
N ILE A 128 7.87 6.97 0.30
CA ILE A 128 7.55 6.38 -1.01
C ILE A 128 8.65 5.42 -1.51
N LEU A 129 9.93 5.70 -1.24
CA LEU A 129 11.02 4.78 -1.56
C LEU A 129 11.00 3.56 -0.65
N PHE A 130 10.71 3.75 0.64
CA PHE A 130 10.53 2.61 1.55
C PHE A 130 9.37 1.70 1.13
N MET A 131 8.26 2.26 0.61
CA MET A 131 7.21 1.44 0.00
C MET A 131 7.74 0.57 -1.16
N LEU A 132 8.62 1.11 -2.01
CA LEU A 132 9.21 0.34 -3.11
C LEU A 132 10.16 -0.75 -2.61
N GLU A 133 10.86 -0.56 -1.48
CA GLU A 133 11.67 -1.62 -0.86
C GLU A 133 10.83 -2.82 -0.39
N LEU A 134 9.54 -2.59 -0.09
CA LEU A 134 8.60 -3.65 0.30
C LEU A 134 8.05 -4.46 -0.88
N GLU A 135 8.47 -4.21 -2.13
CA GLU A 135 8.03 -4.91 -3.34
C GLU A 135 7.87 -6.42 -3.15
N GLN A 136 8.95 -7.11 -2.77
CA GLN A 136 8.96 -8.57 -2.60
C GLN A 136 8.06 -9.02 -1.44
N CYS A 137 8.01 -8.26 -0.35
CA CYS A 137 7.10 -8.54 0.76
C CYS A 137 5.64 -8.41 0.35
N VAL A 138 5.32 -7.40 -0.45
CA VAL A 138 3.95 -7.14 -0.93
C VAL A 138 3.52 -8.21 -1.91
N GLU A 139 4.37 -8.57 -2.88
CA GLU A 139 4.08 -9.63 -3.84
C GLU A 139 3.88 -10.99 -3.16
N HIS A 140 4.76 -11.34 -2.20
CA HIS A 140 4.64 -12.59 -1.45
C HIS A 140 3.32 -12.68 -0.68
N VAL A 141 2.99 -11.64 0.09
CA VAL A 141 1.77 -11.60 0.90
C VAL A 141 0.53 -11.55 0.02
N TYR A 142 0.56 -10.82 -1.09
CA TYR A 142 -0.55 -10.78 -2.03
C TYR A 142 -0.83 -12.18 -2.60
N CYS A 143 0.21 -12.89 -3.06
CA CYS A 143 0.09 -14.25 -3.57
C CYS A 143 -0.44 -15.23 -2.51
N GLU A 144 0.08 -15.15 -1.28
CA GLU A 144 -0.39 -15.95 -0.14
C GLU A 144 -1.89 -15.72 0.13
N LEU A 145 -2.33 -14.47 0.19
CA LEU A 145 -3.73 -14.12 0.41
C LEU A 145 -4.64 -14.53 -0.76
N CYS A 146 -4.16 -14.47 -1.99
CA CYS A 146 -4.90 -14.94 -3.16
C CYS A 146 -5.20 -16.45 -3.06
N GLN A 147 -4.27 -17.26 -2.57
CA GLN A 147 -4.51 -18.70 -2.37
C GLN A 147 -5.70 -18.94 -1.43
N TYR A 148 -5.82 -18.17 -0.36
CA TYR A 148 -6.95 -18.28 0.56
C TYR A 148 -8.30 -17.92 -0.09
N THR A 149 -8.34 -16.89 -0.94
CA THR A 149 -9.57 -16.51 -1.67
C THR A 149 -10.01 -17.59 -2.67
N ILE A 150 -9.06 -18.25 -3.35
CA ILE A 150 -9.36 -19.32 -4.31
C ILE A 150 -9.92 -20.57 -3.59
N VAL A 151 -9.34 -20.93 -2.45
CA VAL A 151 -9.76 -22.11 -1.68
C VAL A 151 -11.17 -21.91 -1.09
N THR A 152 -11.48 -20.73 -0.53
CA THR A 152 -12.83 -20.45 0.01
C THR A 152 -13.90 -20.52 -1.07
N PHE A 153 -13.63 -20.03 -2.29
CA PHE A 153 -14.54 -20.16 -3.42
C PHE A 153 -14.79 -21.61 -3.86
N ARG A 154 -13.77 -22.46 -3.76
CA ARG A 154 -13.88 -23.89 -4.13
C ARG A 154 -14.68 -24.68 -3.08
N TRP A 155 -14.55 -24.33 -1.80
CA TRP A 155 -15.36 -24.92 -0.72
C TRP A 155 -16.83 -24.47 -0.78
N LEU A 156 -17.11 -23.18 -1.00
CA LEU A 156 -18.49 -22.67 -1.16
C LEU A 156 -19.21 -23.31 -2.36
N ARG A 157 -18.54 -23.40 -3.52
CA ARG A 157 -19.10 -24.10 -4.69
C ARG A 157 -19.21 -25.62 -4.51
N GLY A 158 -18.46 -26.21 -3.59
CA GLY A 158 -18.61 -27.62 -3.22
C GLY A 158 -19.88 -27.85 -2.40
N ILE A 159 -20.19 -26.93 -1.48
CA ILE A 159 -21.40 -26.98 -0.64
C ILE A 159 -22.67 -26.74 -1.48
N GLU A 160 -22.66 -25.77 -2.40
CA GLU A 160 -23.80 -25.51 -3.31
C GLU A 160 -24.11 -26.67 -4.29
N ARG A 161 -23.18 -27.60 -4.51
CA ARG A 161 -23.42 -28.82 -5.32
C ARG A 161 -23.90 -30.02 -4.48
N MET A 162 -23.84 -29.92 -3.16
CA MET A 162 -24.25 -30.97 -2.22
C MET A 162 -25.62 -30.69 -1.58
N MET A 163 -26.29 -29.63 -2.03
CA MET A 163 -27.61 -29.18 -1.57
C MET A 163 -28.53 -29.06 -2.79
#